data_AF-A0AAD8QDA4-F1
#
_entry.id   AF-A0AAD8QDA4-F1
#
_cell.length_a   1.000
_cell.length_b   1.000
_cell.length_c   1.000
_cell.angle_alpha   90.00
_cell.angle_beta   90.00
_cell.angle_gamma   90.00
#
_symmetry.space_group_name_H-M   'P 1'
#
loop_
_entity.id
_entity.type
_entity.pdbx_description
1 polymer ?
#
loop_
_entity_poly.entity_id
_entity_poly.type
_entity_poly.pdbx_seq_one_letter_code
_entity_poly.pdbx_strand_id
1 'polypeptide(L)'
;MEKEWCRADASEETSRGGSQGRASMEMFFSSFRAYAKAAATETENRLARLETASKISFVSVALCNFSIILAFDDKRTALYNRLVASYHKAKIERAEMARELEDAKAVAARVPQLEEDLQVARAQRPEAEKAAKAVADKAQETDGELTRLRRLEANHVIELESVKRVEQEKVDNLSKRLEEVDQQRLKLRQEVTSKSNELSATAKRWVGEISSLDRGLAAAFPEVQAVALAAAGKAREARRQATGEQSFDCFSMDDYLASMAARVEPITMLGWELRKAAEELTKAALANGDVD
;
A
#
# COMPACT_ATOMS: atom_id res chain seq x y z
N MET A 1 5.60 27.64 -55.70
CA MET A 1 4.49 27.99 -54.79
C MET A 1 4.31 26.97 -53.66
N GLU A 2 4.39 25.65 -53.87
CA GLU A 2 4.31 24.66 -52.76
C GLU A 2 5.41 24.79 -51.68
N LYS A 3 6.62 25.28 -52.03
CA LYS A 3 7.72 25.44 -51.06
C LYS A 3 7.59 26.65 -50.12
N GLU A 4 6.74 27.62 -50.44
CA GLU A 4 6.49 28.78 -49.57
C GLU A 4 5.37 28.51 -48.56
N TRP A 5 4.57 27.47 -48.77
CA TRP A 5 3.47 27.09 -47.89
C TRP A 5 3.94 26.40 -46.61
N CYS A 6 4.97 25.55 -46.66
CA CYS A 6 5.48 24.88 -45.46
C CYS A 6 6.25 25.80 -44.48
N ARG A 7 6.56 27.05 -44.85
CA ARG A 7 7.26 27.99 -43.96
C ARG A 7 6.34 28.96 -43.23
N ALA A 8 5.12 29.18 -43.70
CA ALA A 8 4.16 30.05 -43.01
C ALA A 8 3.59 29.36 -41.75
N ASP A 9 3.24 28.07 -41.85
CA ASP A 9 2.68 27.29 -40.72
C ASP A 9 3.67 27.14 -39.56
N ALA A 10 4.97 27.07 -39.83
CA ALA A 10 5.99 26.92 -38.78
C ALA A 10 6.25 28.21 -37.96
N SER A 11 5.70 29.36 -38.37
CA SER A 11 5.94 30.65 -37.70
C SER A 11 4.72 31.22 -36.96
N GLU A 12 3.52 30.68 -37.17
CA GLU A 12 2.29 31.15 -36.51
C GLU A 12 1.97 30.46 -35.17
N GLU A 13 2.70 29.40 -34.79
CA GLU A 13 2.48 28.64 -33.54
C GLU A 13 2.84 29.40 -32.25
N THR A 14 3.27 30.66 -32.32
CA THR A 14 3.67 31.43 -31.11
C THR A 14 2.85 32.69 -30.82
N SER A 15 1.83 33.04 -31.62
CA SER A 15 0.99 34.20 -31.28
C SER A 15 -0.30 33.80 -30.56
N ARG A 16 -0.49 34.37 -29.37
CA ARG A 16 -1.42 33.99 -28.30
C ARG A 16 -2.89 34.36 -28.57
N GLY A 17 -3.32 34.38 -29.83
CA GLY A 17 -4.67 34.76 -30.22
C GLY A 17 -5.10 34.05 -31.50
N GLY A 18 -5.76 32.89 -31.37
CA GLY A 18 -6.34 32.13 -32.49
C GLY A 18 -7.44 32.85 -33.28
N SER A 19 -7.64 34.16 -33.06
CA SER A 19 -8.46 35.06 -33.85
C SER A 19 -7.71 35.70 -35.03
N GLN A 20 -6.37 35.82 -35.00
CA GLN A 20 -5.60 36.45 -36.08
C GLN A 20 -5.48 35.55 -37.32
N GLY A 21 -5.23 34.24 -37.16
CA GLY A 21 -5.23 33.29 -38.29
C GLY A 21 -6.60 33.13 -38.98
N ARG A 22 -7.70 33.42 -38.28
CA ARG A 22 -9.07 33.38 -38.83
C ARG A 22 -9.36 34.51 -39.80
N ALA A 23 -8.94 35.73 -39.47
CA ALA A 23 -9.09 36.88 -40.36
C ALA A 23 -8.26 36.72 -41.64
N SER A 24 -7.07 36.11 -41.53
CA SER A 24 -6.17 35.79 -42.65
C SER A 24 -6.83 34.83 -43.66
N MET A 25 -7.39 33.72 -43.20
CA MET A 25 -8.05 32.76 -44.10
C MET A 25 -9.34 33.30 -44.73
N GLU A 26 -10.15 34.07 -44.00
CA GLU A 26 -11.40 34.62 -44.53
C GLU A 26 -11.13 35.68 -45.62
N MET A 27 -10.11 36.52 -45.41
CA MET A 27 -9.58 37.45 -46.42
C MET A 27 -8.96 36.71 -47.62
N PHE A 28 -8.34 35.55 -47.39
CA PHE A 28 -7.80 34.73 -48.47
C PHE A 28 -8.90 34.12 -49.33
N PHE A 29 -9.92 33.48 -48.75
CA PHE A 29 -11.02 32.89 -49.51
C PHE A 29 -11.87 33.96 -50.24
N SER A 30 -12.07 35.14 -49.64
CA SER A 30 -12.73 36.25 -50.34
C SER A 30 -11.91 36.77 -51.53
N SER A 31 -10.60 36.92 -51.36
CA SER A 31 -9.69 37.35 -52.42
C SER A 31 -9.55 36.30 -53.52
N PHE A 32 -9.50 35.02 -53.14
CA PHE A 32 -9.46 33.89 -54.07
C PHE A 32 -10.76 33.77 -54.86
N ARG A 33 -11.92 33.97 -54.23
CA ARG A 33 -13.22 33.99 -54.92
C ARG A 33 -13.31 35.15 -55.90
N ALA A 34 -12.84 36.34 -55.52
CA ALA A 34 -12.78 37.49 -56.42
C ALA A 34 -11.84 37.22 -57.60
N TYR A 35 -10.67 36.64 -57.33
CA TYR A 35 -9.69 36.26 -58.35
C TYR A 35 -10.20 35.17 -59.29
N ALA A 36 -10.81 34.10 -58.78
CA ALA A 36 -11.36 33.01 -59.59
C ALA A 36 -12.52 33.48 -60.47
N LYS A 37 -13.40 34.36 -59.95
CA LYS A 37 -14.46 34.99 -60.76
C LYS A 37 -13.87 35.92 -61.82
N ALA A 38 -12.89 36.76 -61.46
CA ALA A 38 -12.23 37.66 -62.40
C ALA A 38 -11.52 36.87 -63.51
N ALA A 39 -10.78 35.81 -63.16
CA ALA A 39 -10.11 34.92 -64.08
C ALA A 39 -11.11 34.22 -65.02
N ALA A 40 -12.21 33.67 -64.51
CA ALA A 40 -13.26 33.07 -65.33
C ALA A 40 -13.91 34.09 -66.29
N THR A 41 -14.19 35.31 -65.83
CA THR A 41 -14.70 36.37 -66.71
C THR A 41 -13.68 36.86 -67.72
N GLU A 42 -12.39 36.89 -67.37
CA GLU A 42 -11.31 37.28 -68.29
C GLU A 42 -11.07 36.20 -69.35
N THR A 43 -11.10 34.92 -68.99
CA THR A 43 -10.99 33.81 -69.93
C THR A 43 -12.20 33.73 -70.86
N GLU A 44 -13.44 33.93 -70.35
CA GLU A 44 -14.64 34.09 -71.18
C GLU A 44 -14.54 35.27 -72.14
N ASN A 45 -14.10 36.44 -71.66
CA ASN A 45 -13.91 37.64 -72.50
C ASN A 45 -12.82 37.44 -73.56
N ARG A 46 -11.72 36.75 -73.22
CA ARG A 46 -10.66 36.39 -74.18
C ARG A 46 -11.15 35.40 -75.23
N LEU A 47 -11.93 34.39 -74.82
CA LEU A 47 -12.53 33.42 -75.74
C LEU A 47 -13.53 34.10 -76.69
N ALA A 48 -14.34 35.03 -76.20
CA ALA A 48 -15.24 35.84 -77.01
C ALA A 48 -14.49 36.72 -78.03
N ARG A 49 -13.37 37.34 -77.63
CA ARG A 49 -12.49 38.12 -78.54
C ARG A 49 -11.86 37.24 -79.61
N LEU A 50 -11.41 36.03 -79.25
CA LEU A 50 -10.88 35.06 -80.20
C LEU A 50 -11.97 34.54 -81.15
N GLU A 51 -13.21 34.37 -80.69
CA GLU A 51 -14.36 34.07 -81.56
C GLU A 51 -14.68 35.19 -82.54
N THR A 52 -14.53 36.44 -82.11
CA THR A 52 -14.70 37.60 -83.01
C THR A 52 -13.58 37.66 -84.05
N ALA A 53 -12.33 37.45 -83.63
CA ALA A 53 -11.18 37.39 -84.54
C ALA A 53 -11.23 36.18 -85.49
N SER A 54 -11.72 35.04 -85.02
CA SER A 54 -11.97 33.82 -85.81
C SER A 54 -13.10 34.00 -86.82
N LYS A 55 -14.16 34.75 -86.49
CA LYS A 55 -15.21 35.12 -87.45
C LYS A 55 -14.68 36.08 -88.52
N ILE A 56 -13.79 37.01 -88.15
CA ILE A 56 -13.05 37.86 -89.09
C ILE A 56 -12.11 37.01 -89.97
N SER A 57 -11.54 35.92 -89.45
CA SER A 57 -10.73 34.97 -90.22
C SER A 57 -11.56 33.94 -91.02
N PHE A 58 -12.87 33.81 -90.82
CA PHE A 58 -13.73 32.90 -91.59
C PHE A 58 -13.95 33.39 -93.03
N VAL A 59 -13.52 34.61 -93.35
CA VAL A 59 -13.26 35.05 -94.73
C VAL A 59 -12.20 34.16 -95.42
N SER A 60 -11.44 33.34 -94.69
CA SER A 60 -10.47 32.41 -95.27
C SER A 60 -11.06 31.13 -95.86
N VAL A 61 -12.31 30.74 -95.58
CA VAL A 61 -12.95 29.64 -96.34
C VAL A 61 -13.25 30.12 -97.76
N ALA A 62 -13.46 31.42 -97.98
CA ALA A 62 -13.45 32.01 -99.32
C ALA A 62 -12.05 32.01 -99.97
N LEU A 63 -10.98 31.79 -99.20
CA LEU A 63 -9.60 31.65 -99.72
C LEU A 63 -9.22 30.21 -100.08
N CYS A 64 -10.01 29.18 -99.72
CA CYS A 64 -9.74 27.83 -100.22
C CYS A 64 -9.99 27.70 -101.75
N ASN A 65 -10.76 28.61 -102.35
CA ASN A 65 -10.84 28.76 -103.81
C ASN A 65 -9.61 29.46 -104.44
N PHE A 66 -8.67 29.98 -103.64
CA PHE A 66 -7.40 30.56 -104.13
C PHE A 66 -6.25 29.54 -104.26
N SER A 67 -6.50 28.26 -103.93
CA SER A 67 -5.52 27.19 -104.12
C SER A 67 -5.08 27.02 -105.59
N ILE A 68 -5.87 27.55 -106.55
CA ILE A 68 -5.55 27.52 -107.99
C ILE A 68 -4.63 28.69 -108.42
N ILE A 69 -4.47 29.75 -107.61
CA ILE A 69 -3.73 30.97 -108.00
C ILE A 69 -2.33 31.09 -107.34
N LEU A 70 -2.01 30.26 -106.34
CA LEU A 70 -0.76 30.40 -105.57
C LEU A 70 0.47 29.66 -106.12
N ALA A 71 0.39 29.08 -107.31
CA ALA A 71 1.53 28.36 -107.91
C ALA A 71 2.65 29.27 -108.48
N PHE A 72 2.58 30.60 -108.36
CA PHE A 72 3.50 31.51 -109.06
C PHE A 72 4.11 32.68 -108.25
N ASP A 73 4.02 32.71 -106.91
CA ASP A 73 4.66 33.80 -106.12
C ASP A 73 5.07 33.35 -104.69
N ASP A 74 6.38 33.15 -104.48
CA ASP A 74 6.98 32.72 -103.21
C ASP A 74 6.62 33.61 -102.02
N LYS A 75 6.41 34.91 -102.25
CA LYS A 75 6.02 35.85 -101.18
C LYS A 75 4.60 35.60 -100.68
N ARG A 76 3.69 35.18 -101.55
CA ARG A 76 2.30 34.88 -101.17
C ARG A 76 2.19 33.55 -100.46
N THR A 77 2.98 32.55 -100.86
CA THR A 77 3.10 31.27 -100.16
C THR A 77 3.64 31.45 -98.73
N ALA A 78 4.64 32.32 -98.55
CA ALA A 78 5.17 32.66 -97.22
C ALA A 78 4.12 33.35 -96.32
N LEU A 79 3.31 34.26 -96.88
CA LEU A 79 2.21 34.92 -96.15
C LEU A 79 1.10 33.94 -95.79
N TYR A 80 0.73 33.04 -96.71
CA TYR A 80 -0.25 31.99 -96.45
C TYR A 80 0.21 31.03 -95.36
N ASN A 81 1.46 30.58 -95.39
CA ASN A 81 2.03 29.71 -94.35
C ASN A 81 2.07 30.40 -92.98
N ARG A 82 2.37 31.71 -92.91
CA ARG A 82 2.27 32.48 -91.67
C ARG A 82 0.85 32.60 -91.16
N LEU A 83 -0.12 32.81 -92.05
CA LEU A 83 -1.55 32.86 -91.70
C LEU A 83 -2.04 31.52 -91.14
N VAL A 84 -1.68 30.42 -91.80
CA VAL A 84 -2.01 29.05 -91.35
C VAL A 84 -1.35 28.73 -90.01
N ALA A 85 -0.08 29.07 -89.81
CA ALA A 85 0.61 28.90 -88.53
C ALA A 85 -0.04 29.73 -87.41
N SER A 86 -0.43 30.98 -87.70
CA SER A 86 -1.16 31.83 -86.75
C SER A 86 -2.53 31.24 -86.40
N TYR A 87 -3.24 30.66 -87.37
CA TYR A 87 -4.53 30.01 -87.15
C TYR A 87 -4.39 28.75 -86.28
N HIS A 88 -3.39 27.90 -86.55
CA HIS A 88 -3.12 26.73 -85.72
C HIS A 88 -2.71 27.10 -84.30
N LYS A 89 -1.90 28.15 -84.14
CA LYS A 89 -1.53 28.67 -82.81
C LYS A 89 -2.77 29.15 -82.03
N ALA A 90 -3.64 29.95 -82.67
CA ALA A 90 -4.88 30.39 -82.06
C ALA A 90 -5.84 29.23 -81.73
N LYS A 91 -5.84 28.15 -82.52
CA LYS A 91 -6.63 26.95 -82.26
C LYS A 91 -6.14 26.18 -81.03
N ILE A 92 -4.82 26.08 -80.83
CA ILE A 92 -4.21 25.46 -79.64
C ILE A 92 -4.50 26.30 -78.40
N GLU A 93 -4.25 27.60 -78.46
CA GLU A 93 -4.52 28.54 -77.35
C GLU A 93 -6.02 28.51 -76.95
N ARG A 94 -6.94 28.41 -77.92
CA ARG A 94 -8.38 28.26 -77.62
C ARG A 94 -8.71 26.94 -76.94
N ALA A 95 -8.03 25.85 -77.28
CA ALA A 95 -8.22 24.55 -76.64
C ALA A 95 -7.66 24.52 -75.22
N GLU A 96 -6.54 25.18 -74.97
CA GLU A 96 -5.94 25.33 -73.63
C GLU A 96 -6.84 26.19 -72.72
N MET A 97 -7.30 27.35 -73.20
CA MET A 97 -8.22 28.21 -72.45
C MET A 97 -9.56 27.54 -72.16
N ALA A 98 -10.04 26.66 -73.05
CA ALA A 98 -11.24 25.87 -72.81
C ALA A 98 -11.06 24.83 -71.70
N ARG A 99 -9.87 24.21 -71.58
CA ARG A 99 -9.55 23.32 -70.45
C ARG A 99 -9.44 24.09 -69.14
N GLU A 100 -8.74 25.23 -69.14
CA GLU A 100 -8.62 26.09 -67.95
C GLU A 100 -9.99 26.59 -67.47
N LEU A 101 -10.91 26.89 -68.38
CA LEU A 101 -12.28 27.27 -68.05
C LEU A 101 -13.05 26.11 -67.39
N GLU A 102 -12.91 24.89 -67.89
CA GLU A 102 -13.54 23.72 -67.28
C GLU A 102 -12.95 23.38 -65.91
N ASP A 103 -11.62 23.48 -65.76
CA ASP A 103 -10.97 23.31 -64.45
C ASP A 103 -11.42 24.40 -63.46
N ALA A 104 -11.53 25.65 -63.91
CA ALA A 104 -12.05 26.74 -63.10
C ALA A 104 -13.52 26.54 -62.69
N LYS A 105 -14.36 26.01 -63.58
CA LYS A 105 -15.75 25.63 -63.28
C LYS A 105 -15.82 24.48 -62.28
N ALA A 106 -14.98 23.46 -62.43
CA ALA A 106 -14.90 22.33 -61.52
C ALA A 106 -14.48 22.78 -60.10
N VAL A 107 -13.52 23.71 -60.01
CA VAL A 107 -13.13 24.33 -58.73
C VAL A 107 -14.27 25.18 -58.16
N ALA A 108 -14.89 26.03 -58.99
CA ALA A 108 -16.01 26.87 -58.56
C ALA A 108 -17.21 26.05 -58.06
N ALA A 109 -17.46 24.86 -58.63
CA ALA A 109 -18.50 23.94 -58.19
C ALA A 109 -18.22 23.32 -56.81
N ARG A 110 -16.95 23.24 -56.38
CA ARG A 110 -16.56 22.70 -55.05
C ARG A 110 -16.59 23.73 -53.93
N VAL A 111 -16.52 25.02 -54.27
CA VAL A 111 -16.51 26.12 -53.29
C VAL A 111 -17.74 26.13 -52.35
N PRO A 112 -18.99 25.92 -52.83
CA PRO A 112 -20.16 25.89 -51.95
C PRO A 112 -20.09 24.78 -50.90
N GLN A 113 -19.60 23.60 -51.29
CA GLN A 113 -19.51 22.45 -50.40
C GLN A 113 -18.44 22.63 -49.33
N LEU A 114 -17.27 23.18 -49.71
CA LEU A 114 -16.24 23.57 -48.76
C LEU A 114 -16.72 24.65 -47.79
N GLU A 115 -17.57 25.58 -48.23
CA GLU A 115 -18.17 26.60 -47.36
C GLU A 115 -19.16 26.01 -46.37
N GLU A 116 -19.97 25.04 -46.79
CA GLU A 116 -20.87 24.30 -45.92
C GLU A 116 -20.09 23.51 -44.86
N ASP A 117 -19.05 22.77 -45.26
CA ASP A 117 -18.17 22.04 -44.34
C ASP A 117 -17.50 22.98 -43.32
N LEU A 118 -17.07 24.17 -43.75
CA LEU A 118 -16.46 25.18 -42.89
C LEU A 118 -17.49 25.78 -41.92
N GLN A 119 -18.74 25.98 -42.34
CA GLN A 119 -19.82 26.41 -41.45
C GLN A 119 -20.19 25.34 -40.42
N VAL A 120 -20.27 24.07 -40.83
CA VAL A 120 -20.50 22.94 -39.92
C VAL A 120 -19.37 22.85 -38.88
N ALA A 121 -18.11 22.96 -39.31
CA ALA A 121 -16.97 22.97 -38.40
C ALA A 121 -17.00 24.19 -37.43
N ARG A 122 -17.43 25.37 -37.91
CA ARG A 122 -17.62 26.56 -37.06
C ARG A 122 -18.73 26.37 -36.03
N ALA A 123 -19.82 25.70 -36.40
CA ALA A 123 -20.94 25.43 -35.50
C ALA A 123 -20.57 24.43 -34.39
N GLN A 124 -19.75 23.42 -34.69
CA GLN A 124 -19.32 22.41 -33.72
C GLN A 124 -18.21 22.89 -32.77
N ARG A 125 -17.39 23.85 -33.20
CA ARG A 125 -16.27 24.37 -32.40
C ARG A 125 -16.64 24.92 -31.01
N PRO A 126 -17.70 25.73 -30.81
CA PRO A 126 -18.07 26.20 -29.48
C PRO A 126 -18.51 25.05 -28.55
N GLU A 127 -19.11 23.99 -29.07
CA GLU A 127 -19.45 22.81 -28.28
C GLU A 127 -18.19 22.04 -27.87
N ALA A 128 -17.25 21.85 -28.80
CA ALA A 128 -15.96 21.24 -28.51
C ALA A 128 -15.14 22.06 -27.48
N GLU A 129 -15.12 23.39 -27.60
CA GLU A 129 -14.44 24.27 -26.64
C GLU A 129 -15.11 24.23 -25.25
N LYS A 130 -16.45 24.16 -25.18
CA LYS A 130 -17.18 23.99 -23.91
C LYS A 130 -16.90 22.63 -23.27
N ALA A 131 -16.89 21.56 -24.06
CA ALA A 131 -16.57 20.22 -23.59
C ALA A 131 -15.13 20.14 -23.08
N ALA A 132 -14.17 20.72 -23.81
CA ALA A 132 -12.77 20.79 -23.39
C ALA A 132 -12.60 21.55 -22.08
N LYS A 133 -13.28 22.69 -21.90
CA LYS A 133 -13.28 23.44 -20.64
C LYS A 133 -13.88 22.63 -19.49
N ALA A 134 -15.03 21.99 -19.70
CA ALA A 134 -15.65 21.16 -18.66
C ALA A 134 -14.77 19.97 -18.24
N VAL A 135 -14.01 19.39 -19.17
CA VAL A 135 -13.03 18.34 -18.86
C VAL A 135 -11.85 18.92 -18.08
N ALA A 136 -11.35 20.10 -18.45
CA ALA A 136 -10.26 20.76 -17.73
C ALA A 136 -10.66 21.15 -16.30
N ASP A 137 -11.87 21.68 -16.12
CA ASP A 137 -12.41 22.05 -14.79
C ASP A 137 -12.55 20.81 -13.90
N LYS A 138 -13.07 19.69 -14.45
CA LYS A 138 -13.13 18.40 -13.74
C LYS A 138 -11.76 17.86 -13.39
N ALA A 139 -10.80 17.94 -14.31
CA ALA A 139 -9.43 17.50 -14.04
C ALA A 139 -8.81 18.31 -12.88
N GLN A 140 -9.04 19.62 -12.86
CA GLN A 140 -8.58 20.49 -11.79
C GLN A 140 -9.24 20.16 -10.43
N GLU A 141 -10.55 19.85 -10.43
CA GLU A 141 -11.25 19.39 -9.23
C GLU A 141 -10.66 18.07 -8.71
N THR A 142 -10.45 17.09 -9.59
CA THR A 142 -9.85 15.80 -9.21
C THR A 142 -8.41 15.95 -8.70
N ASP A 143 -7.61 16.86 -9.27
CA ASP A 143 -6.26 17.16 -8.79
C ASP A 143 -6.28 17.80 -7.39
N GLY A 144 -7.28 18.66 -7.12
CA GLY A 144 -7.54 19.22 -5.80
C GLY A 144 -7.88 18.15 -4.77
N GLU A 145 -8.76 17.21 -5.13
CA GLU A 145 -9.12 16.07 -4.27
C GLU A 145 -7.94 15.15 -4.00
N LEU A 146 -7.15 14.80 -5.03
CA LEU A 146 -5.93 14.01 -4.87
C LEU A 146 -4.94 14.68 -3.92
N THR A 147 -4.78 16.00 -4.03
CA THR A 147 -3.91 16.76 -3.12
C THR A 147 -4.42 16.71 -1.68
N ARG A 148 -5.74 16.83 -1.48
CA ARG A 148 -6.37 16.70 -0.15
C ARG A 148 -6.17 15.30 0.42
N LEU A 149 -6.37 14.25 -0.38
CA LEU A 149 -6.20 12.85 0.04
C LEU A 149 -4.75 12.56 0.44
N ARG A 150 -3.77 13.03 -0.33
CA ARG A 150 -2.33 12.90 0.02
C ARG A 150 -1.99 13.56 1.35
N ARG A 151 -2.61 14.70 1.68
CA ARG A 151 -2.42 15.35 2.98
C ARG A 151 -3.02 14.54 4.13
N LEU A 152 -4.21 13.96 3.92
CA LEU A 152 -4.83 13.06 4.90
C LEU A 152 -3.99 11.81 5.12
N GLU A 153 -3.46 11.21 4.05
CA GLU A 153 -2.54 10.08 4.14
C GLU A 153 -1.29 10.43 4.95
N ALA A 154 -0.65 11.58 4.66
CA ALA A 154 0.51 12.05 5.41
C ALA A 154 0.20 12.26 6.91
N ASN A 155 -0.97 12.83 7.22
CA ASN A 155 -1.41 13.00 8.61
C ASN A 155 -1.64 11.65 9.30
N HIS A 156 -2.30 10.70 8.65
CA HIS A 156 -2.51 9.36 9.21
C HIS A 156 -1.19 8.64 9.45
N VAL A 157 -0.19 8.79 8.58
CA VAL A 157 1.15 8.21 8.80
C VAL A 157 1.77 8.80 10.08
N ILE A 158 1.69 10.12 10.28
CA ILE A 158 2.19 10.77 11.51
C ILE A 158 1.46 10.25 12.75
N GLU A 159 0.13 10.13 12.69
CA GLU A 159 -0.67 9.59 13.79
C GLU A 159 -0.29 8.14 14.10
N LEU A 160 -0.16 7.29 13.09
CA LEU A 160 0.27 5.89 13.26
C LEU A 160 1.67 5.79 13.87
N GLU A 161 2.60 6.64 13.45
CA GLU A 161 3.94 6.70 14.06
C GLU A 161 3.87 7.13 15.53
N SER A 162 3.01 8.08 15.88
CA SER A 162 2.83 8.52 17.27
C SER A 162 2.28 7.40 18.15
N VAL A 163 1.26 6.67 17.66
CA VAL A 163 0.67 5.52 18.35
C VAL A 163 1.70 4.42 18.52
N LYS A 164 2.48 4.12 17.46
CA LYS A 164 3.55 3.12 17.52
C LYS A 164 4.58 3.45 18.60
N ARG A 165 4.98 4.72 18.76
CA ARG A 165 5.91 5.13 19.83
C ARG A 165 5.30 4.92 21.21
N VAL A 166 4.05 5.34 21.43
CA VAL A 166 3.37 5.17 22.71
C VAL A 166 3.21 3.69 23.07
N GLU A 167 2.82 2.85 22.12
CA GLU A 167 2.69 1.40 22.36
C GLU A 167 4.06 0.75 22.61
N GLN A 168 5.10 1.17 21.89
CA GLN A 168 6.46 0.69 22.16
C GLN A 168 6.93 1.05 23.57
N GLU A 169 6.71 2.28 24.03
CA GLU A 169 7.04 2.70 25.39
C GLU A 169 6.29 1.86 26.45
N LYS A 170 5.01 1.53 26.20
CA LYS A 170 4.25 0.63 27.08
C LYS A 170 4.86 -0.76 27.12
N VAL A 171 5.22 -1.32 25.96
CA VAL A 171 5.87 -2.64 25.87
C VAL A 171 7.19 -2.64 26.62
N ASP A 172 8.01 -1.60 26.45
CA ASP A 172 9.31 -1.49 27.13
C ASP A 172 9.13 -1.37 28.65
N ASN A 173 8.13 -0.61 29.11
CA ASN A 173 7.82 -0.46 30.53
C ASN A 173 7.29 -1.77 31.14
N LEU A 174 6.40 -2.48 30.43
CA LEU A 174 5.92 -3.80 30.84
C LEU A 174 7.05 -4.83 30.89
N SER A 175 8.00 -4.76 29.95
CA SER A 175 9.17 -5.64 29.91
C SER A 175 10.06 -5.42 31.14
N LYS A 176 10.33 -4.15 31.51
CA LYS A 176 11.07 -3.83 32.74
C LYS A 176 10.37 -4.34 33.99
N ARG A 177 9.06 -4.14 34.10
CA ARG A 177 8.27 -4.64 35.24
C ARG A 177 8.29 -6.17 35.33
N LEU A 178 8.28 -6.85 34.18
CA LEU A 178 8.38 -8.31 34.13
C LEU A 178 9.75 -8.79 34.64
N GLU A 179 10.83 -8.12 34.22
CA GLU A 179 12.19 -8.41 34.72
C GLU A 179 12.28 -8.20 36.25
N GLU A 180 11.70 -7.14 36.79
CA GLU A 180 11.64 -6.90 38.25
C GLU A 180 10.90 -8.02 38.98
N VAL A 181 9.76 -8.46 38.45
CA VAL A 181 8.98 -9.57 39.03
C VAL A 181 9.77 -10.88 38.98
N ASP A 182 10.47 -11.16 37.88
CA ASP A 182 11.30 -12.36 37.77
C ASP A 182 12.48 -12.33 38.75
N GLN A 183 13.10 -11.17 38.96
CA GLN A 183 14.12 -10.99 40.00
C GLN A 183 13.55 -11.21 41.41
N GLN A 184 12.37 -10.68 41.71
CA GLN A 184 11.70 -10.90 42.99
C GLN A 184 11.37 -12.38 43.20
N ARG A 185 10.86 -13.07 42.16
CA ARG A 185 10.58 -14.50 42.19
C ARG A 185 11.84 -15.31 42.45
N LEU A 186 12.98 -14.94 41.84
CA LEU A 186 14.26 -15.60 42.08
C LEU A 186 14.71 -15.43 43.54
N LYS A 187 14.63 -14.21 44.09
CA LYS A 187 14.97 -13.94 45.50
C LYS A 187 14.11 -14.76 46.45
N LEU A 188 12.79 -14.75 46.26
CA LEU A 188 11.87 -15.55 47.09
C LEU A 188 12.16 -17.05 47.00
N ARG A 189 12.50 -17.56 45.81
CA ARG A 189 12.91 -18.97 45.66
C ARG A 189 14.17 -19.30 46.44
N GLN A 190 15.17 -18.41 46.40
CA GLN A 190 16.40 -18.56 47.19
C GLN A 190 16.11 -18.53 48.69
N GLU A 191 15.28 -17.61 49.16
CA GLU A 191 14.86 -17.52 50.56
C GLU A 191 14.11 -18.79 51.03
N VAL A 192 13.15 -19.26 50.24
CA VAL A 192 12.42 -20.51 50.53
C VAL A 192 13.38 -21.69 50.60
N THR A 193 14.34 -21.76 49.68
CA THR A 193 15.35 -22.84 49.67
C THR A 193 16.25 -22.76 50.90
N SER A 194 16.70 -21.55 51.28
CA SER A 194 17.50 -21.33 52.50
C SER A 194 16.74 -21.75 53.75
N LYS A 195 15.51 -21.26 53.92
CA LYS A 195 14.65 -21.61 55.07
C LYS A 195 14.32 -23.10 55.11
N SER A 196 14.06 -23.72 53.96
CA SER A 196 13.85 -25.17 53.87
C SER A 196 15.09 -25.95 54.34
N ASN A 197 16.28 -25.50 53.96
CA ASN A 197 17.53 -26.13 54.40
C ASN A 197 17.77 -25.94 55.91
N GLU A 198 17.51 -24.75 56.45
CA GLU A 198 17.60 -24.46 57.88
C GLU A 198 16.64 -25.33 58.69
N LEU A 199 15.38 -25.45 58.24
CA LEU A 199 14.38 -26.32 58.87
C LEU A 199 14.80 -27.79 58.78
N SER A 200 15.32 -28.24 57.64
CA SER A 200 15.81 -29.62 57.49
C SER A 200 17.01 -29.90 58.40
N ALA A 201 17.96 -28.97 58.50
CA ALA A 201 19.11 -29.09 59.39
C ALA A 201 18.67 -29.11 60.87
N THR A 202 17.73 -28.26 61.25
CA THR A 202 17.14 -28.23 62.58
C THR A 202 16.44 -29.55 62.88
N ALA A 203 15.58 -30.03 61.97
CA ALA A 203 14.90 -31.31 62.12
C ALA A 203 15.89 -32.47 62.27
N LYS A 204 16.97 -32.52 61.48
CA LYS A 204 18.03 -33.53 61.63
C LYS A 204 18.72 -33.45 63.00
N ARG A 205 18.96 -32.25 63.52
CA ARG A 205 19.51 -32.04 64.88
C ARG A 205 18.56 -32.60 65.93
N TRP A 206 17.28 -32.23 65.89
CA TRP A 206 16.27 -32.76 66.82
C TRP A 206 16.17 -34.29 66.74
N VAL A 207 16.14 -34.86 65.53
CA VAL A 207 16.14 -36.33 65.35
C VAL A 207 17.37 -36.95 66.01
N GLY A 208 18.55 -36.35 65.86
CA GLY A 208 19.78 -36.81 66.50
C GLY A 208 19.73 -36.71 68.03
N GLU A 209 19.26 -35.59 68.57
CA GLU A 209 19.10 -35.36 70.01
C GLU A 209 18.12 -36.35 70.62
N ILE A 210 16.92 -36.50 70.04
CA ILE A 210 15.91 -37.45 70.54
C ILE A 210 16.45 -38.89 70.43
N SER A 211 17.13 -39.27 69.34
CA SER A 211 17.75 -40.60 69.22
C SER A 211 18.87 -40.83 70.24
N SER A 212 19.59 -39.80 70.67
CA SER A 212 20.60 -39.90 71.73
C SER A 212 19.97 -40.10 73.10
N LEU A 213 18.90 -39.35 73.40
CA LEU A 213 18.11 -39.51 74.62
C LEU A 213 17.46 -40.89 74.67
N ASP A 214 16.90 -41.37 73.55
CA ASP A 214 16.30 -42.69 73.43
C ASP A 214 17.29 -43.81 73.77
N ARG A 215 18.54 -43.71 73.28
CA ARG A 215 19.62 -44.66 73.59
C ARG A 215 20.07 -44.57 75.05
N GLY A 216 20.21 -43.36 75.60
CA GLY A 216 20.56 -43.17 77.00
C GLY A 216 19.50 -43.77 77.94
N LEU A 217 18.22 -43.57 77.60
CA LEU A 217 17.11 -44.14 78.35
C LEU A 217 17.06 -45.67 78.26
N ALA A 218 17.26 -46.23 77.06
CA ALA A 218 17.32 -47.67 76.87
C ALA A 218 18.45 -48.33 77.68
N ALA A 219 19.61 -47.66 77.78
CA ALA A 219 20.75 -48.14 78.55
C ALA A 219 20.50 -48.06 80.08
N ALA A 220 19.85 -46.98 80.55
CA ALA A 220 19.55 -46.79 81.96
C ALA A 220 18.39 -47.67 82.45
N PHE A 221 17.41 -47.97 81.59
CA PHE A 221 16.21 -48.73 81.94
C PHE A 221 15.87 -49.77 80.86
N PRO A 222 16.59 -50.91 80.83
CA PRO A 222 16.39 -51.95 79.81
C PRO A 222 14.98 -52.57 79.82
N GLU A 223 14.33 -52.61 80.99
CA GLU A 223 12.98 -53.15 81.13
C GLU A 223 11.92 -52.22 80.48
N VAL A 224 12.13 -50.90 80.56
CA VAL A 224 11.27 -49.89 79.92
C VAL A 224 11.43 -49.95 78.39
N GLN A 225 12.61 -50.32 77.90
CA GLN A 225 12.87 -50.55 76.48
C GLN A 225 12.00 -51.68 75.90
N ALA A 226 11.87 -52.80 76.64
CA ALA A 226 11.08 -53.95 76.21
C ALA A 226 9.58 -53.61 76.14
N VAL A 227 9.07 -52.86 77.13
CA VAL A 227 7.68 -52.37 77.15
C VAL A 227 7.42 -51.42 75.97
N ALA A 228 8.35 -50.54 75.66
CA ALA A 228 8.23 -49.61 74.55
C ALA A 228 8.23 -50.29 73.17
N LEU A 229 9.11 -51.29 72.97
CA LEU A 229 9.12 -52.08 71.74
C LEU A 229 7.83 -52.89 71.58
N ALA A 230 7.28 -53.43 72.67
CA ALA A 230 5.99 -54.11 72.65
C ALA A 230 4.83 -53.15 72.31
N ALA A 231 4.84 -51.93 72.86
CA ALA A 231 3.84 -50.91 72.54
C ALA A 231 3.93 -50.46 71.07
N ALA A 232 5.14 -50.28 70.54
CA ALA A 232 5.36 -50.01 69.11
C ALA A 232 4.82 -51.15 68.22
N GLY A 233 5.06 -52.41 68.62
CA GLY A 233 4.52 -53.59 67.95
C GLY A 233 2.99 -53.59 67.91
N LYS A 234 2.34 -53.30 69.05
CA LYS A 234 0.87 -53.19 69.13
C LYS A 234 0.31 -52.06 68.27
N ALA A 235 0.95 -50.89 68.29
CA ALA A 235 0.54 -49.75 67.46
C ALA A 235 0.65 -50.07 65.96
N ARG A 236 1.70 -50.80 65.57
CA ARG A 236 1.90 -51.27 64.22
C ARG A 236 0.82 -52.26 63.79
N GLU A 237 0.47 -53.22 64.65
CA GLU A 237 -0.61 -54.18 64.40
C GLU A 237 -1.97 -53.48 64.28
N ALA A 238 -2.25 -52.50 65.15
CA ALA A 238 -3.48 -51.71 65.07
C ALA A 238 -3.58 -50.92 63.75
N ARG A 239 -2.47 -50.31 63.29
CA ARG A 239 -2.44 -49.62 61.99
C ARG A 239 -2.70 -50.58 60.84
N ARG A 240 -2.07 -51.76 60.84
CA ARG A 240 -2.29 -52.80 59.81
C ARG A 240 -3.76 -53.22 59.71
N GLN A 241 -4.42 -53.41 60.85
CA GLN A 241 -5.83 -53.75 60.88
C GLN A 241 -6.73 -52.62 60.35
N ALA A 242 -6.33 -51.36 60.55
CA ALA A 242 -7.08 -50.19 60.08
C ALA A 242 -6.86 -49.85 58.60
N THR A 243 -5.64 -50.03 58.06
CA THR A 243 -5.28 -49.58 56.71
C THR A 243 -5.12 -50.71 55.68
N GLY A 244 -4.98 -51.96 56.12
CA GLY A 244 -4.75 -53.12 55.24
C GLY A 244 -3.32 -53.23 54.70
N GLU A 245 -2.37 -52.41 55.16
CA GLU A 245 -0.97 -52.44 54.71
C GLU A 245 -0.25 -53.74 55.17
N GLN A 246 0.28 -54.51 54.21
CA GLN A 246 1.02 -55.76 54.49
C GLN A 246 2.55 -55.57 54.60
N SER A 247 3.04 -54.33 54.48
CA SER A 247 4.49 -54.04 54.51
C SER A 247 5.10 -54.26 55.90
N PHE A 248 6.21 -55.02 55.95
CA PHE A 248 6.96 -55.35 57.17
C PHE A 248 8.20 -54.48 57.40
N ASP A 249 8.61 -53.63 56.45
CA ASP A 249 10.00 -53.18 56.41
C ASP A 249 10.27 -51.72 56.79
N CYS A 250 9.24 -50.92 57.07
CA CYS A 250 9.43 -49.53 57.51
C CYS A 250 8.84 -49.29 58.91
N PHE A 251 9.71 -48.87 59.83
CA PHE A 251 9.32 -48.30 61.12
C PHE A 251 8.79 -46.89 60.87
N SER A 252 7.50 -46.64 61.12
CA SER A 252 6.86 -45.36 60.81
C SER A 252 7.01 -44.35 61.94
N MET A 253 6.75 -43.07 61.66
CA MET A 253 6.73 -42.02 62.68
C MET A 253 5.71 -42.32 63.79
N ASP A 254 4.56 -42.89 63.45
CA ASP A 254 3.53 -43.28 64.42
C ASP A 254 4.00 -44.44 65.33
N ASP A 255 4.77 -45.39 64.81
CA ASP A 255 5.39 -46.46 65.62
C ASP A 255 6.42 -45.89 66.59
N TYR A 256 7.17 -44.87 66.14
CA TYR A 256 8.13 -44.13 66.95
C TYR A 256 7.44 -43.34 68.07
N LEU A 257 6.37 -42.61 67.76
CA LEU A 257 5.61 -41.84 68.74
C LEU A 257 4.94 -42.74 69.78
N ALA A 258 4.37 -43.87 69.38
CA ALA A 258 3.79 -44.86 70.30
C ALA A 258 4.84 -45.49 71.23
N SER A 259 6.02 -45.81 70.69
CA SER A 259 7.18 -46.28 71.46
C SER A 259 7.62 -45.25 72.50
N MET A 260 7.76 -43.98 72.09
CA MET A 260 8.16 -42.89 72.98
C MET A 260 7.12 -42.64 74.09
N ALA A 261 5.83 -42.64 73.76
CA ALA A 261 4.76 -42.47 74.74
C ALA A 261 4.81 -43.55 75.83
N ALA A 262 5.00 -44.82 75.43
CA ALA A 262 5.12 -45.95 76.35
C ALA A 262 6.38 -45.91 77.24
N ARG A 263 7.42 -45.14 76.87
CA ARG A 263 8.59 -44.90 77.72
C ARG A 263 8.39 -43.76 78.70
N VAL A 264 7.69 -42.70 78.30
CA VAL A 264 7.50 -41.49 79.11
C VAL A 264 6.53 -41.75 80.27
N GLU A 265 5.49 -42.55 80.07
CA GLU A 265 4.46 -42.81 81.08
C GLU A 265 5.02 -43.52 82.36
N PRO A 266 5.84 -44.60 82.26
CA PRO A 266 6.46 -45.20 83.44
C PRO A 266 7.44 -44.27 84.16
N ILE A 267 8.20 -43.45 83.42
CA ILE A 267 9.20 -42.53 83.99
C ILE A 267 8.52 -41.38 84.73
N THR A 268 7.44 -40.84 84.18
CA THR A 268 6.67 -39.78 84.83
C THR A 268 5.95 -40.28 86.09
N MET A 269 5.44 -41.52 86.06
CA MET A 269 4.91 -42.22 87.25
C MET A 269 5.98 -42.43 88.32
N LEU A 270 7.15 -42.98 87.96
CA LEU A 270 8.29 -43.15 88.87
C LEU A 270 8.76 -41.83 89.47
N GLY A 271 8.83 -40.76 88.66
CA GLY A 271 9.15 -39.42 89.14
C GLY A 271 8.14 -38.89 90.17
N TRP A 272 6.86 -39.17 89.97
CA TRP A 272 5.79 -38.83 90.93
C TRP A 272 5.88 -39.65 92.22
N GLU A 273 6.17 -40.94 92.13
CA GLU A 273 6.32 -41.82 93.29
C GLU A 273 7.57 -41.48 94.11
N LEU A 274 8.70 -41.20 93.45
CA LEU A 274 9.93 -40.73 94.11
C LEU A 274 9.73 -39.38 94.78
N ARG A 275 8.98 -38.47 94.15
CA ARG A 275 8.62 -37.19 94.76
C ARG A 275 7.75 -37.38 96.00
N LYS A 276 6.73 -38.23 95.95
CA LYS A 276 5.91 -38.57 97.13
C LYS A 276 6.75 -39.22 98.23
N ALA A 277 7.62 -40.17 97.88
CA ALA A 277 8.49 -40.84 98.85
C ALA A 277 9.47 -39.85 99.50
N ALA A 278 10.04 -38.91 98.73
CA ALA A 278 10.87 -37.84 99.25
C ALA A 278 10.07 -36.90 100.18
N GLU A 279 8.86 -36.50 99.79
CA GLU A 279 7.98 -35.68 100.63
C GLU A 279 7.63 -36.38 101.96
N GLU A 280 7.36 -37.69 101.94
CA GLU A 280 7.10 -38.48 103.15
C GLU A 280 8.37 -38.68 104.02
N LEU A 281 9.54 -38.89 103.41
CA LEU A 281 10.82 -38.93 104.13
C LEU A 281 11.15 -37.59 104.77
N THR A 282 10.86 -36.48 104.09
CA THR A 282 11.07 -35.13 104.63
C THR A 282 10.14 -34.87 105.82
N LYS A 283 8.88 -35.28 105.73
CA LYS A 283 7.92 -35.22 106.85
C LYS A 283 8.35 -36.11 108.02
N ALA A 284 8.87 -37.31 107.74
CA ALA A 284 9.36 -38.23 108.77
C ALA A 284 10.63 -37.71 109.46
N ALA A 285 11.56 -37.11 108.72
CA ALA A 285 12.76 -36.47 109.28
C ALA A 285 12.39 -35.28 110.17
N LEU A 286 11.45 -34.43 109.73
CA LEU A 286 10.91 -33.32 110.53
C LEU A 286 10.17 -33.80 111.80
N ALA A 287 9.54 -34.99 111.77
CA ALA A 287 8.84 -35.56 112.91
C ALA A 287 9.79 -36.23 113.93
N ASN A 288 10.93 -36.75 113.49
CA ASN A 288 11.91 -37.43 114.35
C ASN A 288 12.99 -36.51 114.94
N GLY A 289 13.02 -35.22 114.55
CA GLY A 289 13.98 -34.25 115.07
C GLY A 289 15.41 -34.37 114.52
N ASP A 290 15.64 -35.26 113.55
CA ASP A 290 16.92 -35.44 112.86
C ASP A 290 17.00 -34.52 111.63
N VAL A 291 16.86 -33.21 111.84
CA VAL A 291 17.15 -32.18 110.84
C VAL A 291 18.04 -31.11 111.47
N ASP A 292 19.35 -31.22 111.23
CA ASP A 292 20.26 -30.06 111.18
C ASP A 292 20.26 -29.50 109.75
#